data_AF-A0A6G8FGN5-F1
#
_entry.id   AF-A0A6G8FGN5-F1
#
_cell.length_a   1.000
_cell.length_b   1.000
_cell.length_c   1.000
_cell.angle_alpha   90.00
_cell.angle_beta   90.00
_cell.angle_gamma   90.00
#
_symmetry.space_group_name_H-M   'P 1'
#
loop_
_entity.id
_entity.type
_entity.pdbx_description
1 polymer ?
#
loop_
_entity_poly.entity_id
_entity_poly.type
_entity_poly.pdbx_seq_one_letter_code
_entity_poly.pdbx_strand_id
1 'polypeptide(L)'
;MDCRPIACGLISAMVTFGIGTLVSAAAPSWTDFVAIIGFSLCLAIPITLIGLALGFVLSKKTALAVSLTVAFSMILLGGISGFPMPQWIEIVSSFLPSGAAGSLTANYLSGSTLNGSNFLVLAGWTVAGLISAVVLYRRDEGRKFR
;
A
#
# COMPACT_ATOMS: atom_id res chain seq x y z
N MET A 1 19.25 2.88 -13.10
CA MET A 1 18.21 2.67 -12.07
C MET A 1 18.92 2.66 -10.74
N ASP A 2 18.83 3.75 -9.97
CA ASP A 2 19.48 3.81 -8.66
C ASP A 2 18.77 2.85 -7.70
N CYS A 3 19.45 1.82 -7.19
CA CYS A 3 18.90 0.90 -6.18
C CYS A 3 18.66 1.55 -4.80
N ARG A 4 19.00 2.84 -4.66
CA ARG A 4 18.96 3.61 -3.41
C ARG A 4 17.59 3.64 -2.72
N PRO A 5 16.44 3.84 -3.40
CA PRO A 5 15.15 3.89 -2.72
C PRO A 5 14.69 2.50 -2.27
N ILE A 6 14.97 1.45 -3.04
CA ILE A 6 14.66 0.06 -2.66
C ILE A 6 15.52 -0.34 -1.46
N ALA A 7 16.81 0.00 -1.47
CA ALA A 7 17.71 -0.24 -0.35
C ALA A 7 17.24 0.48 0.92
N CYS A 8 16.84 1.76 0.84
CA CYS A 8 16.27 2.47 1.99
C CYS A 8 14.97 1.82 2.51
N GLY A 9 14.10 1.35 1.61
CA GLY A 9 12.89 0.62 1.99
C GLY A 9 13.20 -0.70 2.70
N LEU A 10 14.14 -1.49 2.19
CA LEU A 10 14.60 -2.73 2.81
C LEU A 10 15.25 -2.49 4.17
N ILE A 11 16.07 -1.45 4.32
CA ILE A 11 16.69 -1.06 5.59
C ILE A 11 15.60 -0.69 6.61
N SER A 12 14.61 0.12 6.21
CA SER A 12 13.49 0.49 7.09
C SER A 12 12.67 -0.73 7.52
N ALA A 13 12.40 -1.66 6.60
CA ALA A 13 11.70 -2.91 6.90
C ALA A 13 12.50 -3.80 7.85
N MET A 14 13.82 -3.94 7.65
CA MET A 14 14.71 -4.69 8.54
C MET A 14 14.73 -4.10 9.96
N VAL A 15 14.83 -2.78 10.10
CA VAL A 15 14.80 -2.11 11.41
C VAL A 15 13.48 -2.35 12.12
N THR A 16 12.36 -2.21 11.41
CA THR A 16 11.02 -2.43 11.97
C THR A 16 10.85 -3.88 12.44
N PHE A 17 11.31 -4.84 11.64
CA PHE A 17 11.30 -6.25 12.02
C PHE A 17 12.21 -6.53 13.22
N GLY A 18 13.40 -5.93 13.25
CA GLY A 18 14.33 -6.04 14.39
C GLY A 18 13.69 -5.56 15.69
N ILE A 19 13.04 -4.39 15.68
CA ILE A 19 12.28 -3.90 16.84
C ILE A 19 11.15 -4.87 17.20
N GLY A 20 10.43 -5.39 16.20
CA GLY A 20 9.40 -6.40 16.40
C GLY A 20 9.90 -7.66 17.09
N THR A 21 11.07 -8.18 16.71
CA THR A 21 11.69 -9.37 17.32
C THR A 21 12.15 -9.14 18.76
N LEU A 22 12.58 -7.91 19.09
CA LEU A 22 13.09 -7.58 20.43
C LEU A 22 11.99 -7.27 21.44
N VAL A 23 10.88 -6.71 20.96
CA VAL A 23 9.77 -6.25 21.81
C VAL A 23 8.63 -7.26 21.87
N SER A 24 8.45 -8.10 20.84
CA SER A 24 7.37 -9.08 20.79
C SER A 24 7.76 -10.41 21.41
N ALA A 25 6.92 -10.93 22.32
CA ALA A 25 7.06 -12.28 22.87
C ALA A 25 6.80 -13.39 21.84
N ALA A 26 6.21 -13.04 20.70
CA ALA A 26 6.04 -13.94 19.56
C ALA A 26 7.34 -13.95 18.77
N ALA A 27 8.17 -14.98 18.94
CA ALA A 27 9.39 -15.20 18.15
C ALA A 27 9.00 -15.35 16.66
N PRO A 28 9.12 -14.28 15.84
CA PRO A 28 8.60 -14.32 14.49
C PRO A 28 9.54 -15.16 13.62
N SER A 29 8.96 -16.03 12.80
CA SER A 29 9.71 -16.92 11.92
C SER A 29 10.22 -16.19 10.68
N TRP A 30 11.23 -16.74 10.01
CA TRP A 30 11.71 -16.20 8.73
C TRP A 30 10.62 -16.16 7.65
N THR A 31 9.69 -17.12 7.68
CA THR A 31 8.53 -17.16 6.79
C THR A 31 7.59 -15.98 7.01
N ASP A 32 7.45 -15.51 8.25
CA ASP A 32 6.59 -14.36 8.57
C ASP A 32 7.19 -13.06 8.02
N PHE A 33 8.51 -12.92 8.09
CA PHE A 33 9.21 -11.80 7.49
C PHE A 33 8.96 -11.71 5.98
N VAL A 34 9.13 -12.84 5.27
CA VAL A 34 8.91 -12.90 3.82
C VAL A 34 7.46 -12.60 3.46
N ALA A 35 6.49 -13.12 4.23
CA ALA A 35 5.08 -12.88 4.01
C ALA A 35 4.71 -11.39 4.20
N ILE A 36 5.16 -10.77 5.31
CA ILE A 36 4.90 -9.35 5.60
C ILE A 36 5.51 -8.44 4.54
N ILE A 37 6.72 -8.73 4.09
CA ILE A 37 7.36 -8.00 2.98
C ILE A 37 6.54 -8.20 1.69
N GLY A 38 6.10 -9.42 1.40
CA GLY A 38 5.26 -9.71 0.24
C GLY A 38 3.99 -8.88 0.22
N PHE A 39 3.26 -8.82 1.34
CA PHE A 39 2.05 -8.01 1.46
C PHE A 39 2.34 -6.51 1.36
N SER A 40 3.43 -6.04 1.98
CA SER A 40 3.89 -4.65 1.88
C SER A 40 4.23 -4.25 0.45
N LEU A 41 4.89 -5.12 -0.31
CA LEU A 41 5.17 -4.89 -1.72
C LEU A 41 3.90 -4.87 -2.56
N CYS A 42 2.95 -5.77 -2.28
CA CYS A 42 1.64 -5.77 -2.94
C CYS A 42 0.85 -4.48 -2.68
N LEU A 43 1.00 -3.87 -1.50
CA LEU A 43 0.44 -2.55 -1.18
C LEU A 43 1.19 -1.41 -1.88
N ALA A 44 2.51 -1.51 -1.98
CA ALA A 44 3.33 -0.47 -2.60
C ALA A 44 2.97 -0.24 -4.08
N ILE A 45 2.58 -1.28 -4.81
CA ILE A 45 2.20 -1.20 -6.23
C ILE A 45 1.01 -0.24 -6.47
N PRO A 46 -0.19 -0.44 -5.90
CA PRO A 46 -1.32 0.46 -6.12
C PRO A 46 -1.04 1.88 -5.59
N ILE A 47 -0.37 2.02 -4.45
CA ILE A 47 -0.05 3.35 -3.88
C ILE A 47 0.89 4.13 -4.78
N THR A 48 1.92 3.48 -5.34
CA THR A 48 2.85 4.13 -6.29
C THR A 48 2.15 4.49 -7.60
N LEU A 49 1.25 3.64 -8.11
CA LEU A 49 0.45 3.95 -9.29
C LEU A 49 -0.48 5.15 -9.10
N ILE A 50 -1.13 5.25 -7.93
CA ILE A 50 -1.96 6.43 -7.58
C ILE A 50 -1.09 7.69 -7.52
N GLY A 51 0.07 7.63 -6.84
CA GLY A 51 1.00 8.75 -6.77
C GLY A 51 1.52 9.17 -8.15
N LEU A 52 1.79 8.20 -9.03
CA LEU A 52 2.20 8.45 -10.41
C LEU A 52 1.08 9.14 -11.20
N ALA A 53 -0.16 8.64 -11.11
CA ALA A 53 -1.31 9.26 -11.75
C ALA A 53 -1.51 10.72 -11.28
N LEU A 54 -1.41 10.98 -9.97
CA LEU A 54 -1.46 12.34 -9.43
C LEU A 54 -0.33 13.22 -9.94
N GLY A 55 0.87 12.66 -10.14
CA GLY A 55 2.01 13.35 -10.73
C GLY A 55 1.80 13.81 -12.18
N PHE A 56 0.97 13.12 -12.95
CA PHE A 56 0.59 13.55 -14.31
C PHE A 56 -0.50 14.64 -14.31
N VAL A 57 -1.33 14.71 -13.27
CA VAL A 57 -2.44 15.68 -13.20
C VAL A 57 -1.98 17.01 -12.58
N LEU A 58 -1.06 16.97 -11.62
CA LEU A 58 -0.68 18.12 -10.79
C LEU A 58 0.69 18.68 -11.15
N SER A 59 0.92 19.95 -10.83
CA SER A 59 2.25 20.57 -10.93
C SER A 59 3.24 19.94 -9.94
N LYS A 60 4.53 19.87 -10.30
CA LYS A 60 5.58 19.21 -9.51
C LYS A 60 5.63 19.63 -8.04
N LYS A 61 5.34 20.91 -7.75
CA LYS A 61 5.34 21.43 -6.37
C LYS A 61 4.15 20.95 -5.53
N THR A 62 3.00 20.69 -6.17
CA THR A 62 1.75 20.30 -5.50
C THR A 62 1.57 18.78 -5.46
N ALA A 63 2.10 18.07 -6.45
CA ALA A 63 1.94 16.63 -6.61
C ALA A 63 2.43 15.86 -5.38
N LEU A 64 3.58 16.24 -4.80
CA LEU A 64 4.12 15.58 -3.62
C LEU A 64 3.17 15.72 -2.43
N ALA A 65 2.78 16.96 -2.09
CA ALA A 65 1.93 17.25 -0.95
C ALA A 65 0.58 16.51 -1.06
N VAL A 66 -0.06 16.57 -2.24
CA VAL A 66 -1.35 15.91 -2.46
C VAL A 66 -1.21 14.39 -2.39
N SER A 67 -0.17 13.82 -2.97
CA SER A 67 0.07 12.36 -2.92
C SER A 67 0.23 11.89 -1.48
N LEU A 68 0.97 12.62 -0.65
CA LEU A 68 1.10 12.33 0.78
C LEU A 68 -0.23 12.48 1.53
N THR A 69 -1.01 13.52 1.26
CA THR A 69 -2.33 13.68 1.88
C THR A 69 -3.25 12.51 1.54
N VAL A 70 -3.26 12.06 0.28
CA VAL A 70 -4.05 10.91 -0.16
C VAL A 70 -3.55 9.61 0.49
N ALA A 71 -2.25 9.38 0.47
CA ALA A 71 -1.64 8.20 1.08
C ALA A 71 -1.91 8.14 2.60
N PHE A 72 -1.77 9.28 3.29
CA PHE A 72 -2.07 9.41 4.70
C PHE A 72 -3.55 9.14 4.99
N SER A 73 -4.45 9.71 4.20
CA SER A 73 -5.89 9.48 4.33
C SER A 73 -6.24 8.00 4.15
N MET A 74 -5.61 7.34 3.17
CA MET A 74 -5.77 5.89 2.96
C MET A 74 -5.27 5.08 4.15
N ILE A 75 -4.13 5.42 4.74
CA ILE A 75 -3.60 4.72 5.90
C ILE A 75 -4.53 4.88 7.10
N LEU A 76 -5.01 6.11 7.34
CA LEU A 76 -5.90 6.43 8.46
C LEU A 76 -7.25 5.71 8.33
N LEU A 77 -7.80 5.63 7.12
CA LEU A 77 -9.04 4.92 6.81
C LEU A 77 -8.86 3.42 6.58
N GLY A 78 -7.62 2.91 6.60
CA GLY A 78 -7.31 1.50 6.39
C GLY A 78 -7.81 0.57 7.50
N GLY A 79 -8.29 1.13 8.62
CA GLY A 79 -8.80 0.37 9.74
C GLY A 79 -7.71 -0.32 10.57
N ILE A 80 -8.08 -0.74 11.78
CA ILE A 80 -7.17 -1.43 12.70
C ILE A 80 -7.68 -2.86 12.88
N SER A 81 -6.83 -3.85 12.63
CA SER A 81 -7.20 -5.26 12.81
C SER A 81 -7.22 -5.63 14.28
N GLY A 82 -8.22 -6.40 14.71
CA GLY A 82 -8.35 -6.89 16.08
C GLY A 82 -9.06 -5.96 17.06
N PHE A 83 -9.57 -4.81 16.59
CA PHE A 83 -10.39 -3.91 17.40
C PHE A 83 -11.71 -3.61 16.68
N PRO A 84 -12.87 -3.67 17.36
CA PRO A 84 -14.16 -3.37 16.74
C PRO A 84 -14.23 -1.88 16.35
N MET A 85 -14.52 -1.61 15.07
CA MET A 85 -14.67 -0.25 14.56
C MET A 85 -16.12 0.06 14.22
N PRO A 86 -16.52 1.34 14.11
CA PRO A 86 -17.80 1.70 13.56
C PRO A 86 -18.00 1.05 12.18
N GLN A 87 -19.18 0.49 11.93
CA GLN A 87 -19.48 -0.29 10.72
C GLN A 87 -19.14 0.46 9.42
N TRP A 88 -19.30 1.79 9.39
CA TRP A 88 -18.96 2.60 8.22
C TRP A 88 -17.45 2.60 7.93
N ILE A 89 -16.60 2.57 8.95
CA ILE A 89 -15.14 2.47 8.80
C ILE A 89 -14.76 1.08 8.30
N GLU A 90 -15.38 0.02 8.83
CA GLU A 90 -15.13 -1.35 8.37
C GLU A 90 -15.49 -1.54 6.90
N ILE A 91 -16.59 -0.95 6.46
CA ILE A 91 -16.98 -0.95 5.05
C ILE A 91 -15.92 -0.21 4.24
N VAL A 92 -15.56 1.03 4.62
CA VAL A 92 -14.57 1.82 3.88
C VAL A 92 -13.22 1.10 3.82
N SER A 93 -12.70 0.65 4.95
CA SER A 93 -11.39 -0.02 5.04
C SER A 93 -11.30 -1.27 4.18
N SER A 94 -12.39 -2.03 4.06
CA SER A 94 -12.46 -3.23 3.22
C SER A 94 -12.27 -2.95 1.73
N PHE A 95 -12.57 -1.73 1.27
CA PHE A 95 -12.35 -1.30 -0.12
C PHE A 95 -11.00 -0.60 -0.33
N LEU A 96 -10.26 -0.26 0.73
CA LEU A 96 -8.98 0.41 0.60
C LEU A 96 -7.83 -0.60 0.45
N PRO A 97 -6.78 -0.28 -0.35
CA PRO A 97 -5.63 -1.15 -0.49
C PRO A 97 -4.86 -1.27 0.83
N SER A 98 -4.79 -0.19 1.63
CA SER A 98 -4.19 -0.18 2.97
C SER A 98 -4.92 -1.13 3.93
N GLY A 99 -6.25 -1.14 3.92
CA GLY A 99 -7.05 -2.05 4.75
C GLY A 99 -6.98 -3.50 4.30
N ALA A 100 -6.99 -3.75 2.99
CA ALA A 100 -6.79 -5.09 2.44
C ALA A 100 -5.41 -5.67 2.80
N ALA A 101 -4.33 -4.89 2.68
CA ALA A 101 -2.98 -5.32 3.04
C ALA A 101 -2.80 -5.51 4.56
N GLY A 102 -3.37 -4.60 5.36
CA GLY A 102 -3.36 -4.69 6.83
C GLY A 102 -4.08 -5.94 7.33
N SER A 103 -5.27 -6.22 6.80
CA SER A 103 -6.04 -7.41 7.17
C SER A 103 -5.39 -8.71 6.68
N LEU A 104 -4.72 -8.73 5.53
CA LEU A 104 -3.91 -9.89 5.10
C LEU A 104 -2.77 -10.18 6.08
N THR A 105 -2.06 -9.14 6.49
CA THR A 105 -0.95 -9.25 7.45
C THR A 105 -1.45 -9.74 8.82
N ALA A 106 -2.56 -9.18 9.31
CA ALA A 106 -3.16 -9.57 10.58
C ALA A 106 -3.73 -11.00 10.57
N ASN A 107 -4.41 -11.40 9.49
CA ASN A 107 -4.93 -12.77 9.35
C ASN A 107 -3.79 -13.79 9.27
N TYR A 108 -2.70 -13.46 8.55
CA TYR A 108 -1.52 -14.30 8.48
C TYR A 108 -0.87 -14.47 9.87
N LEU A 109 -0.65 -13.38 10.61
CA LEU A 109 -0.04 -13.42 11.94
C LEU A 109 -0.90 -14.11 13.01
N SER A 110 -2.23 -14.06 12.86
CA SER A 110 -3.16 -14.74 13.77
C SER A 110 -3.42 -16.21 13.41
N GLY A 111 -2.84 -16.71 12.30
CA GLY A 111 -3.13 -18.05 11.78
C GLY A 111 -4.57 -18.21 11.24
N SER A 112 -5.26 -17.10 11.00
CA SER A 112 -6.62 -17.08 10.46
C SER A 112 -6.62 -17.31 8.94
N THR A 113 -7.76 -17.73 8.39
CA THR A 113 -7.90 -17.94 6.95
C THR A 113 -7.71 -16.63 6.18
N LEU A 114 -6.81 -16.63 5.19
CA LEU A 114 -6.61 -15.49 4.31
C LEU A 114 -7.87 -15.28 3.44
N ASN A 115 -8.43 -14.06 3.50
CA ASN A 115 -9.60 -13.72 2.71
C ASN A 115 -9.20 -13.38 1.27
N GLY A 116 -9.66 -14.19 0.30
CA GLY A 116 -9.43 -13.97 -1.13
C GLY A 116 -9.89 -12.59 -1.63
N SER A 117 -10.92 -12.02 -1.00
CA SER A 117 -11.43 -10.67 -1.33
C SER A 117 -10.35 -9.60 -1.23
N ASN A 118 -9.45 -9.69 -0.24
CA ASN A 118 -8.40 -8.69 -0.05
C ASN A 118 -7.41 -8.66 -1.22
N PHE A 119 -7.11 -9.84 -1.80
CA PHE A 119 -6.29 -9.92 -3.01
C PHE A 119 -6.99 -9.30 -4.21
N LEU A 120 -8.32 -9.50 -4.35
CA LEU A 120 -9.10 -8.87 -5.41
C LEU A 120 -9.12 -7.34 -5.27
N VAL A 121 -9.22 -6.81 -4.05
CA VAL A 121 -9.17 -5.36 -3.80
C VAL A 121 -7.81 -4.78 -4.21
N LEU A 122 -6.71 -5.42 -3.81
CA LEU A 122 -5.36 -5.00 -4.19
C LEU A 122 -5.14 -5.08 -5.71
N ALA A 123 -5.60 -6.16 -6.35
CA ALA A 123 -5.54 -6.31 -7.80
C ALA A 123 -6.39 -5.25 -8.51
N GLY A 124 -7.61 -4.99 -8.02
CA GLY A 124 -8.51 -3.97 -8.56
C GLY A 124 -7.90 -2.57 -8.52
N TRP A 125 -7.31 -2.18 -7.39
CA TRP A 125 -6.60 -0.90 -7.26
C TRP A 125 -5.35 -0.82 -8.12
N THR A 126 -4.63 -1.93 -8.29
CA THR A 126 -3.47 -2.01 -9.19
C THR A 126 -3.89 -1.78 -10.63
N VAL A 127 -4.95 -2.46 -11.08
CA VAL A 127 -5.49 -2.29 -12.44
C VAL A 127 -6.03 -0.87 -12.63
N ALA A 128 -6.79 -0.34 -11.67
CA ALA A 128 -7.32 1.02 -11.74
C ALA A 128 -6.20 2.08 -11.79
N GLY A 129 -5.17 1.93 -10.96
CA GLY A 129 -3.99 2.79 -10.97
C GLY A 129 -3.23 2.71 -12.29
N LEU A 130 -3.05 1.50 -12.83
CA LEU A 130 -2.37 1.28 -14.11
C LEU A 130 -3.13 1.91 -15.28
N ILE A 131 -4.45 1.70 -15.36
CA ILE A 131 -5.30 2.32 -16.38
C ILE A 131 -5.21 3.85 -16.28
N SER A 132 -5.33 4.39 -15.06
CA SER A 132 -5.25 5.83 -14.82
C SER A 132 -3.91 6.41 -15.28
N ALA A 133 -2.80 5.76 -14.90
CA ALA A 133 -1.46 6.18 -15.30
C ALA A 133 -1.27 6.14 -16.83
N VAL A 134 -1.72 5.07 -17.50
CA VAL A 134 -1.61 4.93 -18.96
C VAL A 134 -2.45 5.99 -19.68
N VAL A 135 -3.69 6.21 -19.25
CA VAL A 135 -4.58 7.21 -19.86
C VAL A 135 -3.99 8.63 -19.72
N LEU A 136 -3.50 8.97 -18.53
CA LEU A 136 -2.91 10.27 -18.26
C LEU A 136 -1.60 10.47 -19.03
N TYR A 137 -0.77 9.44 -19.09
CA TYR A 137 0.46 9.45 -19.88
C TYR A 137 0.18 9.77 -21.36
N ARG A 138 -0.78 9.07 -21.99
CA ARG A 138 -1.16 9.32 -23.39
C ARG A 138 -1.74 10.72 -23.62
N ARG A 139 -2.51 11.24 -22.65
CA ARG A 139 -3.06 12.60 -22.72
C ARG A 139 -1.95 13.66 -22.68
N ASP A 140 -0.90 13.43 -21.90
CA ASP A 140 0.20 14.37 -21.74
C ASP A 140 1.13 14.39 -22.97
N GLU A 141 1.37 13.24 -23.60
CA GLU A 141 2.04 13.16 -24.90
C GLU A 141 1.28 13.95 -25.97
N GLY A 142 -0.05 13.79 -26.06
CA GLY A 142 -0.87 14.51 -27.05
C GLY A 142 -0.88 16.04 -26.91
N ARG A 143 -0.49 16.58 -25.76
CA ARG A 143 -0.38 18.04 -25.51
C ARG A 143 0.98 18.62 -25.90
N LYS A 144 2.05 17.83 -25.90
CA LYS A 144 3.42 18.31 -26.18
C LYS A 144 3.77 18.34 -27.66
N PHE A 145 3.02 17.65 -28.52
CA PHE A 145 3.26 17.58 -29.97
C PHE A 145 2.28 18.42 -30.80
N ARG A 146 1.60 19.40 -30.20
CA ARG A 146 0.70 20.32 -30.89
C ARG A 146 1.10 21.78 -30.68
#